data_AF-A0A368EVR8-F1
#
_entry.id   AF-A0A368EVR8-F1
#
_cell.length_a   1.000
_cell.length_b   1.000
_cell.length_c   1.000
_cell.angle_alpha   90.00
_cell.angle_beta   90.00
_cell.angle_gamma   90.00
#
_symmetry.space_group_name_H-M   'P 1'
#
loop_
_entity.id
_entity.type
_entity.pdbx_description
1 polymer ?
#
loop_
_entity_poly.entity_id
_entity_poly.type
_entity_poly.pdbx_seq_one_letter_code
_entity_poly.pdbx_strand_id
1 'polypeptide(L)'
;LEFQVSYCVPCSTRVHYNAGEQDHAIRLFYPSGRPVKKPACHRMVLSAVLCIETSHYVAFVRSLSGRWLFFDSMADREGLSDGFNVPQVCK
;
A
#
# COMPACT_ATOMS: atom_id res chain seq x y z
N LEU A 1 6.30 -5.85 -8.38
CA LEU A 1 6.68 -5.56 -6.99
C LEU A 1 6.67 -6.87 -6.24
N GLU A 2 7.82 -7.53 -6.12
CA GLU A 2 7.93 -8.75 -5.32
C GLU A 2 8.16 -8.34 -3.86
N PHE A 3 7.26 -8.74 -2.98
CA PHE A 3 7.45 -8.58 -1.54
C PHE A 3 8.41 -9.66 -1.06
N GLN A 4 9.66 -9.27 -0.78
CA GLN A 4 10.62 -10.18 -0.18
C GLN A 4 10.66 -9.99 1.34
N VAL A 5 10.30 -11.04 2.08
CA VAL A 5 10.43 -11.07 3.54
C VAL A 5 11.78 -11.67 3.89
N SER A 6 12.52 -11.02 4.80
CA SER A 6 13.81 -11.50 5.30
C SER A 6 13.75 -11.69 6.80
N TYR A 7 14.31 -12.81 7.27
CA TYR A 7 14.38 -13.17 8.68
C TYR A 7 15.84 -13.21 9.13
N CYS A 8 16.08 -12.97 10.43
CA CYS A 8 17.33 -13.44 11.01
C CYS A 8 17.31 -14.97 11.12
N VAL A 9 18.49 -15.60 11.22
CA VAL A 9 18.63 -17.07 11.23
C VAL A 9 17.72 -17.75 12.27
N PRO A 10 17.68 -17.32 13.55
CA PRO A 10 16.79 -17.96 14.55
C PRO A 10 15.30 -17.84 14.20
N CYS A 11 14.87 -16.71 13.63
CA CYS A 11 13.49 -16.51 13.21
C CYS A 11 13.15 -17.40 12.01
N SER A 12 14.08 -17.55 11.06
CA SER A 12 13.92 -18.47 9.93
C SER A 12 13.74 -19.91 10.42
N THR A 13 14.60 -20.39 11.31
CA THR A 13 14.50 -21.77 11.84
C THR A 13 13.17 -22.03 12.52
N ARG A 14 12.61 -21.05 13.26
CA ARG A 14 11.31 -21.19 13.92
C ARG A 14 10.14 -21.27 12.93
N VAL A 15 10.13 -20.44 11.89
CA VAL A 15 9.06 -20.45 10.87
C VAL A 15 9.07 -21.75 10.07
N HIS A 16 10.25 -22.32 9.85
CA HIS A 16 10.43 -23.57 9.11
C HIS A 16 10.41 -24.84 9.95
N TYR A 17 10.27 -24.73 11.28
CA TYR A 17 10.44 -25.84 12.21
C TYR A 17 9.51 -27.03 11.95
N ASN A 18 8.29 -26.77 11.44
CA ASN A 18 7.28 -27.80 11.18
C ASN A 18 7.01 -28.06 9.68
N ALA A 19 7.64 -27.29 8.77
CA ALA A 19 7.28 -27.30 7.35
C ALA A 19 8.00 -28.39 6.52
N GLY A 20 8.99 -29.09 7.09
CA GLY A 20 9.88 -29.94 6.31
C GLY A 20 10.78 -29.12 5.38
N GLU A 21 11.85 -29.72 4.87
CA GLU A 21 12.94 -29.00 4.17
C GLU A 21 12.56 -28.42 2.79
N GLN A 22 11.33 -28.56 2.29
CA GLN A 22 11.05 -28.43 0.86
C GLN A 22 10.16 -27.26 0.41
N ASP A 23 9.59 -26.47 1.30
CA ASP A 23 8.58 -25.48 0.86
C ASP A 23 9.21 -24.22 0.21
N HIS A 24 10.46 -23.87 0.57
CA HIS A 24 11.24 -22.80 -0.09
C HIS A 24 12.73 -22.82 0.27
N ALA A 25 13.60 -22.55 -0.72
CA ALA A 25 15.05 -22.52 -0.53
C ALA A 25 15.50 -21.30 0.29
N ILE A 26 16.23 -21.53 1.38
CA ILE A 26 16.82 -20.46 2.20
C ILE A 26 17.92 -19.77 1.38
N ARG A 27 17.69 -18.51 1.00
CA ARG A 27 18.71 -17.66 0.40
C ARG A 27 19.39 -16.83 1.50
N LEU A 28 20.59 -17.24 1.89
CA LEU A 28 21.39 -16.48 2.85
C LEU A 28 21.85 -15.16 2.21
N PHE A 29 21.36 -14.05 2.75
CA PHE A 29 21.89 -12.73 2.43
C PHE A 29 23.00 -12.42 3.42
N TYR A 30 24.25 -12.57 2.97
CA TYR A 30 25.37 -12.06 3.73
C TYR A 30 25.38 -10.54 3.58
N PRO A 31 25.30 -9.77 4.69
CA PRO A 31 25.60 -8.36 4.59
C PRO A 31 27.02 -8.22 4.05
N SER A 32 27.19 -7.39 3.03
CA SER A 32 28.50 -6.86 2.63
C SER A 32 29.29 -6.53 3.89
N GLY A 33 30.56 -6.95 4.00
CA GLY A 33 31.39 -6.86 5.22
C GLY A 33 31.63 -5.45 5.78
N ARG A 34 30.88 -4.46 5.31
CA ARG A 34 30.71 -3.14 5.89
C ARG A 34 29.74 -3.24 7.07
N PRO A 35 29.97 -2.49 8.16
CA PRO A 35 29.05 -2.46 9.28
C PRO A 35 27.64 -2.14 8.76
N VAL A 36 26.70 -3.07 8.99
CA VAL A 36 25.31 -2.90 8.62
C VAL A 36 24.78 -1.72 9.41
N LYS A 37 24.70 -0.55 8.77
CA LYS A 37 23.92 0.57 9.31
C LYS A 37 22.55 0.00 9.65
N LYS A 38 22.03 0.29 10.85
CA LYS A 38 20.68 -0.14 11.26
C LYS A 38 19.74 -0.03 10.05
N PRO A 39 18.96 -1.08 9.73
CA PRO A 39 18.09 -1.04 8.55
C PRO A 39 17.31 0.27 8.57
N ALA A 40 17.40 1.02 7.48
CA ALA A 40 16.81 2.34 7.41
C ALA A 40 15.30 2.20 7.59
N CYS A 41 14.79 2.69 8.73
CA CYS A 41 13.37 2.70 9.00
C CYS A 41 12.73 3.80 8.15
N HIS A 42 12.11 3.39 7.04
CA HIS A 42 11.35 4.30 6.20
C HIS A 42 9.89 4.25 6.63
N ARG A 43 9.45 5.31 7.32
CA ARG A 43 8.04 5.44 7.69
C ARG A 43 7.29 6.13 6.56
N MET A 44 6.41 5.39 5.89
CA MET A 44 5.51 5.94 4.88
C MET A 44 4.22 6.44 5.53
N VAL A 45 3.60 7.43 4.91
CA VAL A 45 2.33 7.99 5.37
C VAL A 45 1.33 7.85 4.24
N LEU A 46 0.16 7.29 4.54
CA LEU A 46 -0.92 7.12 3.57
C LEU A 46 -1.43 8.50 3.11
N SER A 47 -1.37 8.74 1.81
CA SER A 47 -1.75 10.03 1.21
C SER A 47 -3.11 9.99 0.52
N ALA A 48 -3.54 8.82 0.04
CA ALA A 48 -4.82 8.66 -0.63
C ALA A 48 -5.31 7.21 -0.54
N VAL A 49 -6.62 7.02 -0.67
CA VAL A 49 -7.28 5.73 -0.80
C VAL A 49 -8.22 5.83 -2.00
N LEU A 50 -8.08 4.92 -2.95
CA LEU A 50 -9.02 4.74 -4.04
C LEU A 50 -10.01 3.65 -3.64
N CYS A 51 -11.29 3.98 -3.64
CA CYS A 51 -12.36 3.08 -3.22
C CYS A 51 -13.26 2.74 -4.42
N ILE A 52 -13.81 1.53 -4.41
CA ILE A 52 -14.85 1.08 -5.33
C ILE A 52 -15.80 0.18 -4.56
N GLU A 53 -17.10 0.41 -4.70
CA GLU A 53 -18.12 -0.49 -4.15
C GLU A 53 -18.56 -1.53 -5.19
N THR A 54 -18.94 -1.07 -6.38
CA THR A 54 -19.38 -1.94 -7.48
C THR A 54 -18.67 -1.61 -8.79
N SER A 55 -18.97 -0.45 -9.39
CA SER A 55 -18.43 0.01 -10.68
C SER A 55 -17.92 1.45 -10.66
N HIS A 56 -18.17 2.19 -9.59
CA HIS A 56 -17.82 3.60 -9.47
C HIS A 56 -16.64 3.80 -8.53
N TYR A 57 -15.59 4.44 -9.04
CA TYR A 57 -14.40 4.77 -8.26
C TYR A 57 -14.55 6.15 -7.62
N VAL A 58 -14.26 6.22 -6.33
CA VAL A 58 -14.18 7.46 -5.55
C VAL A 58 -12.85 7.51 -4.81
N ALA A 59 -12.41 8.68 -4.38
CA ALA A 59 -11.13 8.84 -3.69
C ALA A 59 -11.27 9.56 -2.36
N PHE A 60 -10.55 9.07 -1.35
CA PHE A 60 -10.24 9.83 -0.15
C PHE A 60 -8.80 10.32 -0.24
N VAL A 61 -8.58 11.62 -0.18
CA VAL A 61 -7.24 12.23 -0.36
C VAL A 61 -6.89 13.05 0.87
N ARG A 62 -5.65 12.92 1.33
CA ARG A 62 -5.12 13.71 2.43
C ARG A 62 -4.61 15.05 1.90
N SER A 63 -5.23 16.13 2.33
CA SER A 63 -4.83 17.51 2.00
C SER A 63 -3.48 17.88 2.61
N LEU A 64 -2.91 19.00 2.15
CA LEU A 64 -1.68 19.58 2.71
C LEU A 64 -1.82 19.90 4.21
N SER A 65 -3.03 20.20 4.69
CA SER A 65 -3.31 20.43 6.11
C SER A 65 -3.52 19.12 6.90
N GLY A 66 -3.27 17.96 6.30
CA GLY A 66 -3.44 16.65 6.93
C GLY A 66 -4.88 16.16 7.08
N ARG A 67 -5.88 16.93 6.63
CA ARG A 67 -7.31 16.57 6.65
C ARG A 67 -7.65 15.66 5.49
N TRP A 68 -8.55 14.70 5.71
CA TRP A 68 -9.12 13.88 4.65
C TRP A 68 -10.19 14.64 3.90
N LEU A 69 -10.23 14.44 2.59
CA LEU A 69 -11.24 14.97 1.69
C LEU A 69 -11.79 13.82 0.86
N PHE A 70 -13.09 13.80 0.65
CA PHE A 70 -13.76 12.87 -0.25
C PHE A 70 -13.88 13.52 -1.64
N PHE A 71 -13.56 12.76 -2.68
CA PHE A 71 -13.66 13.17 -4.07
C PHE A 71 -14.50 12.17 -4.85
N ASP A 72 -15.52 12.69 -5.52
CA ASP A 72 -16.32 11.97 -6.50
C ASP A 72 -16.37 12.76 -7.81
N SER A 73 -15.96 12.12 -8.90
CA SER A 73 -15.91 12.72 -10.24
C SER A 73 -17.27 12.83 -10.92
N MET A 74 -18.27 12.07 -10.45
CA MET A 74 -19.63 12.02 -10.99
C MET A 74 -20.66 12.20 -9.88
N ALA A 75 -20.38 13.12 -8.95
CA ALA A 75 -21.22 13.38 -7.78
C ALA A 75 -22.61 13.94 -8.15
N ASP A 76 -22.67 14.71 -9.24
CA ASP A 76 -23.92 15.26 -9.79
C ASP A 76 -23.84 15.35 -11.33
N ARG A 77 -24.94 15.72 -11.97
CA ARG A 77 -25.06 15.87 -13.43
C ARG A 77 -25.93 17.05 -13.80
N GLU A 78 -25.42 17.88 -14.70
CA GLU A 78 -26.21 18.94 -15.34
C GLU A 78 -26.67 18.50 -16.73
N GLY A 79 -27.95 18.70 -17.03
CA GLY A 79 -28.54 18.32 -18.31
C GLY A 79 -28.89 16.84 -18.45
N LEU A 80 -29.36 16.46 -19.64
CA LEU A 80 -29.78 15.11 -19.96
C LEU A 80 -28.77 14.44 -20.91
N SER A 81 -29.17 14.13 -22.14
CA SER A 81 -28.37 13.38 -23.12
C SER A 81 -27.10 14.09 -23.58
N ASP A 82 -27.10 15.42 -23.61
CA ASP A 82 -25.96 16.30 -23.92
C ASP A 82 -25.33 16.92 -22.65
N GLY A 83 -25.74 16.42 -21.49
CA GLY A 83 -25.27 16.87 -20.19
C GLY A 83 -23.84 16.44 -19.86
N PHE A 84 -23.32 16.98 -18.76
CA PHE A 84 -21.99 16.67 -18.24
C PHE A 84 -22.03 16.39 -16.73
N ASN A 85 -21.05 15.63 -16.25
CA ASN A 85 -20.91 15.33 -14.82
C ASN A 85 -20.29 16.51 -14.07
N VAL A 86 -20.78 16.75 -12.86
CA VAL A 86 -20.27 17.76 -11.94
C VAL A 86 -19.51 17.05 -10.81
N PRO A 87 -18.18 17.23 -10.70
CA PRO A 87 -17.40 16.62 -9.65
C PRO A 87 -17.55 17.37 -8.32
N GLN A 88 -17.37 16.67 -7.20
CA GLN A 88 -17.47 17.26 -5.87
C GLN A 88 -16.28 16.86 -4.99
N VAL A 89 -15.84 17.82 -4.17
CA VAL A 89 -14.85 17.61 -3.09
C VAL A 89 -15.49 17.98 -1.75
N CYS A 90 -15.66 17.00 -0.86
CA CYS A 90 -16.23 17.18 0.48
C CYS A 90 -15.16 17.03 1.58
N LYS A 91 -15.42 17.66 2.72
CA LYS A 91 -14.60 17.54 3.95
C LYS A 91 -15.11 16.41 4.83
#